data_AF-A0A9D6YIW6-F1
#
_entry.id   AF-A0A9D6YIW6-F1
#
_cell.length_a   1.000
_cell.length_b   1.000
_cell.length_c   1.000
_cell.angle_alpha   90.00
_cell.angle_beta   90.00
_cell.angle_gamma   90.00
#
_symmetry.space_group_name_H-M   'P 1'
#
loop_
_entity.id
_entity.type
_entity.pdbx_description
1 polymer ?
#
loop_
_entity_poly.entity_id
_entity_poly.type
_entity_poly.pdbx_seq_one_letter_code
_entity_poly.pdbx_strand_id
1 'polypeptide(L)'
;MKDKKFLGKIRQDPWESLAKGPKEVMASLWQEYLQEVLNASRQSGRFRIIRRNIEDKAGFQEIYRDWNTMAPEARAEAWKRLIAAAKEELLAHWKSCVRCGECCELSSPTLLAPDLALFRREILTWNEVYALRPGEQVTSREGKASTLAEERLKVREVPGSRQCWFYLAATNKCRIYEDRPEQCRRQQCWGEEAPVPEAAELLSREALLADVPEIWDLITAHEERCALSRVFQTLQALETEPDTAGEALFDALHFDHYLRQMLQEEWELSAPATEFILGRPLTQFLRDHGINAALTPEGTFRLTPRCE
;
A
#
# COMPACT_ATOMS: atom_id res chain seq x y z
N MET A 1 8.20 -5.37 31.64
CA MET A 1 8.26 -3.98 31.15
C MET A 1 9.17 -3.21 32.08
N LYS A 2 10.36 -2.81 31.63
CA LYS A 2 11.24 -1.94 32.43
C LYS A 2 10.76 -0.50 32.27
N ASP A 3 10.50 0.20 33.36
CA ASP A 3 10.19 1.63 33.38
C ASP A 3 11.31 2.41 32.70
N LYS A 4 11.08 2.86 31.47
CA LYS A 4 11.96 3.83 30.82
C LYS A 4 11.68 5.18 31.47
N LYS A 5 12.66 5.70 32.20
CA LYS A 5 12.63 7.05 32.77
C LYS A 5 12.78 8.06 31.63
N PHE A 6 11.78 8.92 31.50
CA PHE A 6 11.75 10.08 30.62
C PHE A 6 13.00 10.95 30.81
N LEU A 7 13.79 11.15 29.75
CA LEU A 7 15.05 11.91 29.75
C LEU A 7 14.96 13.07 28.73
N GLY A 8 14.10 14.06 29.00
CA GLY A 8 14.02 15.30 28.22
C GLY A 8 15.30 16.14 28.32
N LYS A 9 15.73 16.74 27.20
CA LYS A 9 16.94 17.59 27.13
C LYS A 9 16.73 18.92 27.86
N ILE A 10 17.57 19.18 28.87
CA ILE A 10 17.84 20.46 29.56
C ILE A 10 16.59 21.27 29.92
N ARG A 11 15.87 20.80 30.94
CA ARG A 11 15.09 21.63 31.87
C ARG A 11 15.34 21.12 33.29
N GLN A 12 15.19 21.98 34.29
CA GLN A 12 15.04 21.54 35.69
C GLN A 12 14.03 20.39 35.79
N ASP A 13 14.11 19.61 36.87
CA ASP A 13 13.21 18.49 37.20
C ASP A 13 11.82 18.65 36.53
N PRO A 14 11.41 17.74 35.62
CA PRO A 14 10.14 17.84 34.91
C PRO A 14 8.94 18.12 35.82
N TRP A 15 8.99 17.63 37.07
CA TRP A 15 7.96 17.90 38.08
C TRP A 15 7.94 19.35 38.54
N GLU A 16 9.10 19.97 38.76
CA GLU A 16 9.19 21.39 39.09
C GLU A 16 8.72 22.26 37.92
N SER A 17 9.07 21.87 36.70
CA SER A 17 8.62 22.54 35.48
C SER A 17 7.11 22.47 35.29
N LEU A 18 6.45 21.35 35.63
CA LEU A 18 4.99 21.23 35.61
C LEU A 18 4.34 22.04 36.75
N ALA A 19 4.95 22.06 37.93
CA ALA A 19 4.42 22.77 39.09
C ALA A 19 4.43 24.31 38.90
N LYS A 20 5.51 24.86 38.34
CA LYS A 20 5.73 26.32 38.27
C LYS A 20 5.62 26.90 36.86
N GLY A 21 5.80 26.09 35.82
CA GLY A 21 5.85 26.54 34.43
C GLY A 21 4.48 26.93 33.87
N PRO A 22 4.46 27.76 32.81
CA PRO A 22 3.24 28.09 32.10
C PRO A 22 2.75 26.92 31.22
N LYS A 23 1.55 27.02 30.68
CA LYS A 23 0.90 26.01 29.84
C LYS A 23 1.73 25.57 28.63
N GLU A 24 2.56 26.45 28.07
CA GLU A 24 3.46 26.15 26.96
C GLU A 24 4.58 25.19 27.39
N VAL A 25 5.06 25.30 28.63
CA VAL A 25 6.02 24.36 29.21
C VAL A 25 5.38 22.99 29.39
N MET A 26 4.15 22.94 29.92
CA MET A 26 3.39 21.70 30.04
C MET A 26 3.15 21.05 28.67
N ALA A 27 2.72 21.81 27.66
CA ALA A 27 2.48 21.28 26.33
C ALA A 27 3.76 20.76 25.65
N SER A 28 4.91 21.41 25.87
CA SER A 28 6.21 20.92 25.41
C SER A 28 6.55 19.58 26.06
N LEU A 29 6.43 19.47 27.38
CA LEU A 29 6.70 18.23 28.11
C LEU A 29 5.72 17.12 27.70
N TRP A 30 4.46 17.46 27.47
CA TRP A 30 3.45 16.53 26.99
C TRP A 30 3.79 15.98 25.61
N GLN A 31 4.21 16.86 24.71
CA GLN A 31 4.64 16.47 23.37
C GLN A 31 5.86 15.55 23.40
N GLU A 32 6.87 15.87 24.21
CA GLU A 32 8.05 15.03 24.40
C GLU A 32 7.66 13.66 24.98
N TYR A 33 6.79 13.63 25.99
CA TYR A 33 6.28 12.39 26.57
C TYR A 33 5.58 11.52 25.53
N LEU A 34 4.65 12.09 24.77
CA LEU A 34 3.96 11.36 23.70
C LEU A 34 4.92 10.84 22.64
N GLN A 35 5.93 11.62 22.26
CA GLN A 35 6.93 11.19 21.27
C GLN A 35 7.74 10.00 21.77
N GLU A 36 8.14 10.01 23.04
CA GLU A 36 8.89 8.90 23.64
C GLU A 36 8.05 7.63 23.73
N VAL A 37 6.78 7.74 24.16
CA VAL A 37 5.95 6.56 24.42
C VAL A 37 5.29 6.00 23.16
N LEU A 38 4.89 6.84 22.20
CA LEU A 38 4.25 6.37 20.96
C LEU A 38 5.23 5.72 19.99
N ASN A 39 6.54 6.00 20.12
CA ASN A 39 7.58 5.50 19.22
C ASN A 39 7.23 5.66 17.73
N ALA A 40 6.59 6.78 17.37
CA ALA A 40 6.12 7.07 16.03
C ALA A 40 6.54 8.48 15.61
N SER A 41 6.77 8.67 14.30
CA SER A 41 7.03 10.01 13.76
C SER A 41 5.85 10.93 14.04
N ARG A 42 6.14 12.17 14.43
CA ARG A 42 5.13 13.23 14.68
C ARG A 42 4.28 13.53 13.45
N GLN A 43 4.83 13.29 12.26
CA GLN A 43 4.14 13.52 11.00
C GLN A 43 3.19 12.37 10.64
N SER A 44 3.36 11.19 11.27
CA SER A 44 2.50 10.03 11.00
C SER A 44 1.06 10.28 11.45
N GLY A 45 0.12 9.78 10.67
CA GLY A 45 -1.29 9.71 10.94
C GLY A 45 -1.57 8.87 12.17
N ARG A 46 -0.77 7.84 12.44
CA ARG A 46 -0.83 7.09 13.71
C ARG A 46 -0.60 8.01 14.91
N PHE A 47 0.48 8.79 14.90
CA PHE A 47 0.78 9.73 15.98
C PHE A 47 -0.37 10.73 16.16
N ARG A 48 -0.87 11.33 15.06
CA ARG A 48 -1.97 12.30 15.09
C ARG A 48 -3.26 11.72 15.66
N ILE A 49 -3.66 10.51 15.24
CA ILE A 49 -4.88 9.86 15.72
C ILE A 49 -4.78 9.49 17.20
N ILE A 50 -3.69 8.82 17.60
CA ILE A 50 -3.56 8.38 18.99
C ILE A 50 -3.45 9.59 19.92
N ARG A 51 -2.67 10.61 19.55
CA ARG A 51 -2.59 11.87 20.31
C ARG A 51 -3.97 12.48 20.50
N ARG A 52 -4.77 12.61 19.43
CA ARG A 52 -6.11 13.19 19.50
C ARG A 52 -7.00 12.38 20.46
N ASN A 53 -7.03 11.05 20.33
CA ASN A 53 -7.83 10.21 21.21
C ASN A 53 -7.45 10.38 22.69
N ILE A 54 -6.14 10.43 22.99
CA ILE A 54 -5.64 10.66 24.35
C ILE A 54 -6.07 12.04 24.85
N GLU A 55 -5.86 13.08 24.05
CA GLU A 55 -6.16 14.47 24.40
C GLU A 55 -7.66 14.69 24.61
N ASP A 56 -8.52 14.10 23.77
CA ASP A 56 -9.98 14.16 23.89
C ASP A 56 -10.43 13.44 25.16
N LYS A 57 -9.92 12.22 25.41
CA LYS A 57 -10.26 11.42 26.60
C LYS A 57 -9.79 12.05 27.90
N ALA A 58 -8.65 12.74 27.89
CA ALA A 58 -8.11 13.42 29.06
C ALA A 58 -8.68 14.84 29.26
N GLY A 59 -9.40 15.39 28.29
CA GLY A 59 -9.85 16.79 28.35
C GLY A 59 -8.70 17.79 28.23
N PHE A 60 -7.72 17.53 27.37
CA PHE A 60 -6.51 18.36 27.23
C PHE A 60 -6.81 19.83 26.95
N GLN A 61 -7.88 20.14 26.20
CA GLN A 61 -8.25 21.54 25.89
C GLN A 61 -8.59 22.34 27.15
N GLU A 62 -9.33 21.75 28.08
CA GLU A 62 -9.64 22.34 29.39
C GLU A 62 -8.36 22.50 30.22
N ILE A 63 -7.54 21.44 30.29
CA ILE A 63 -6.26 21.45 31.00
C ILE A 63 -5.37 22.57 30.48
N TYR A 64 -5.21 22.70 29.17
CA TYR A 64 -4.35 23.69 28.53
C TYR A 64 -4.85 25.12 28.77
N ARG A 65 -6.16 25.34 28.68
CA ARG A 65 -6.77 26.66 28.90
C ARG A 65 -6.55 27.13 30.34
N ASP A 66 -6.78 26.25 31.30
CA ASP A 66 -6.87 26.63 32.71
C ASP A 66 -5.54 26.41 33.46
N TRP A 67 -4.53 25.79 32.84
CA TRP A 67 -3.26 25.41 33.48
C TRP A 67 -2.59 26.51 34.31
N ASN A 68 -2.53 27.73 33.77
CA ASN A 68 -1.83 28.84 34.43
C ASN A 68 -2.51 29.27 35.73
N THR A 69 -3.82 29.04 35.87
CA THR A 69 -4.61 29.40 37.07
C THR A 69 -4.81 28.22 38.03
N MET A 70 -4.48 27.00 37.60
CA MET A 70 -4.54 25.81 38.46
C MET A 70 -3.50 25.86 39.59
N ALA A 71 -3.92 25.48 40.79
CA ALA A 71 -3.04 25.17 41.90
C ALA A 71 -2.12 23.97 41.56
N PRO A 72 -0.92 23.87 42.15
CA PRO A 72 0.03 22.79 41.87
C PRO A 72 -0.55 21.37 41.99
N GLU A 73 -1.43 21.14 42.96
CA GLU A 73 -2.10 19.85 43.17
C GLU A 73 -3.05 19.52 42.01
N ALA A 74 -3.82 20.52 41.55
CA ALA A 74 -4.70 20.35 40.40
C ALA A 74 -3.92 20.10 39.10
N ARG A 75 -2.76 20.74 38.92
CA ARG A 75 -1.85 20.46 37.80
C ARG A 75 -1.33 19.03 37.83
N ALA A 76 -0.96 18.54 39.01
CA ALA A 76 -0.50 17.16 39.19
C ALA A 76 -1.59 16.15 38.83
N GLU A 77 -2.83 16.37 39.27
CA GLU A 77 -3.97 15.50 38.92
C GLU A 77 -4.32 15.56 37.43
N ALA A 78 -4.29 16.75 36.81
CA ALA A 78 -4.47 16.91 35.37
C ALA A 78 -3.39 16.14 34.58
N TRP A 79 -2.13 16.23 35.00
CA TRP A 79 -1.02 15.51 34.38
C TRP A 79 -1.15 13.99 34.56
N LYS A 80 -1.54 13.51 35.74
CA LYS A 80 -1.84 12.09 35.98
C LYS A 80 -2.94 11.57 35.05
N ARG A 81 -3.98 12.37 34.83
CA ARG A 81 -5.08 12.05 33.90
C ARG A 81 -4.60 11.89 32.46
N LEU A 82 -3.75 12.80 31.99
CA LEU A 82 -3.11 12.72 30.67
C LEU A 82 -2.27 11.44 30.52
N ILE A 83 -1.43 11.13 31.51
CA ILE A 83 -0.63 9.90 31.52
C ILE A 83 -1.50 8.65 31.55
N ALA A 84 -2.56 8.63 32.36
CA ALA A 84 -3.49 7.51 32.45
C ALA A 84 -4.18 7.26 31.11
N ALA A 85 -4.73 8.31 30.49
CA ALA A 85 -5.34 8.23 29.17
C ALA A 85 -4.32 7.75 28.11
N ALA A 86 -3.08 8.25 28.14
CA ALA A 86 -2.04 7.78 27.25
C ALA A 86 -1.78 6.29 27.40
N LYS A 87 -1.57 5.80 28.62
CA LYS A 87 -1.33 4.38 28.89
C LYS A 87 -2.46 3.50 28.38
N GLU A 88 -3.71 3.90 28.62
CA GLU A 88 -4.88 3.16 28.17
C GLU A 88 -4.97 3.09 26.64
N GLU A 89 -4.85 4.24 25.95
CA GLU A 89 -4.91 4.29 24.47
C GLU A 89 -3.75 3.54 23.82
N LEU A 90 -2.55 3.65 24.39
CA LEU A 90 -1.38 2.91 23.95
C LEU A 90 -1.57 1.42 24.10
N LEU A 91 -2.07 0.95 25.24
CA LEU A 91 -2.31 -0.46 25.49
C LEU A 91 -3.38 -1.00 24.52
N ALA A 92 -4.47 -0.24 24.32
CA ALA A 92 -5.55 -0.62 23.43
C ALA A 92 -5.10 -0.73 21.96
N HIS A 93 -4.11 0.07 21.55
CA HIS A 93 -3.72 0.18 20.14
C HIS A 93 -2.29 -0.24 19.82
N TRP A 94 -1.53 -0.78 20.80
CA TRP A 94 -0.09 -1.07 20.70
C TRP A 94 0.28 -1.88 19.44
N LYS A 95 -0.50 -2.92 19.11
CA LYS A 95 -0.26 -3.83 17.97
C LYS A 95 -1.41 -3.88 16.96
N SER A 96 -2.11 -2.76 16.79
CA SER A 96 -3.24 -2.70 15.86
C SER A 96 -3.14 -1.50 14.93
N CYS A 97 -3.66 -1.67 13.71
CA CYS A 97 -3.86 -0.58 12.77
C CYS A 97 -4.93 0.38 13.31
N VAL A 98 -4.55 1.65 13.53
CA VAL A 98 -5.45 2.73 13.99
C VAL A 98 -6.25 3.38 12.85
N ARG A 99 -6.25 2.76 11.67
CA ARG A 99 -7.00 3.18 10.48
C ARG A 99 -6.67 4.63 10.07
N CYS A 100 -5.37 4.98 10.09
CA CYS A 100 -4.92 6.31 9.69
C CYS A 100 -4.94 6.58 8.19
N GLY A 101 -5.04 5.54 7.36
CA GLY A 101 -5.12 5.66 5.90
C GLY A 101 -3.79 5.78 5.17
N GLU A 102 -2.70 6.16 5.84
CA GLU A 102 -1.42 6.49 5.18
C GLU A 102 -0.91 5.37 4.27
N CYS A 103 -0.82 4.14 4.78
CA CYS A 103 -0.37 3.02 3.95
C CYS A 103 -1.38 2.68 2.85
N CYS A 104 -2.67 2.91 3.08
CA CYS A 104 -3.73 2.65 2.11
C CYS A 104 -3.74 3.67 0.96
N GLU A 105 -3.26 4.90 1.18
CA GLU A 105 -3.11 5.93 0.15
C GLU A 105 -1.80 5.81 -0.63
N LEU A 106 -0.77 5.22 -0.02
CA LEU A 106 0.54 5.03 -0.64
C LEU A 106 0.59 3.84 -1.60
N SER A 107 -0.02 2.72 -1.24
CA SER A 107 -0.09 1.54 -2.10
C SER A 107 -1.19 0.57 -1.67
N SER A 108 -1.78 -0.12 -2.63
CA SER A 108 -2.58 -1.32 -2.35
C SER A 108 -1.70 -2.52 -1.93
N PRO A 109 -2.28 -3.52 -1.25
CA PRO A 109 -1.54 -4.70 -0.82
C PRO A 109 -1.30 -5.72 -1.94
N THR A 110 -0.13 -6.35 -1.93
CA THR A 110 0.15 -7.63 -2.60
C THR A 110 -0.47 -8.77 -1.79
N LEU A 111 -1.09 -9.72 -2.48
CA LEU A 111 -1.72 -10.89 -1.89
C LEU A 111 -0.70 -12.00 -1.61
N LEU A 112 -0.84 -12.64 -0.46
CA LEU A 112 -0.02 -13.76 -0.01
C LEU A 112 -0.86 -15.04 0.01
N ALA A 113 -0.23 -16.21 0.06
CA ALA A 113 -0.89 -17.51 -0.01
C ALA A 113 -2.14 -17.66 0.89
N PRO A 114 -2.18 -17.15 2.14
CA PRO A 114 -3.39 -17.19 2.98
C PRO A 114 -4.59 -16.43 2.40
N ASP A 115 -4.35 -15.43 1.55
CA ASP A 115 -5.39 -14.60 0.92
C ASP A 115 -6.20 -15.35 -0.13
N LEU A 116 -5.83 -16.58 -0.49
CA LEU A 116 -6.68 -17.51 -1.25
C LEU A 116 -8.08 -17.63 -0.62
N ALA A 117 -8.17 -17.58 0.71
CA ALA A 117 -9.44 -17.62 1.43
C ALA A 117 -10.36 -16.42 1.12
N LEU A 118 -9.82 -15.27 0.68
CA LEU A 118 -10.61 -14.10 0.33
C LEU A 118 -11.37 -14.29 -0.99
N PHE A 119 -10.80 -15.05 -1.94
CA PHE A 119 -11.49 -15.42 -3.17
C PHE A 119 -12.56 -16.48 -2.92
N ARG A 120 -12.23 -17.51 -2.13
CA ARG A 120 -13.19 -18.59 -1.76
C ARG A 120 -14.43 -18.08 -1.03
N ARG A 121 -14.29 -16.96 -0.31
CA ARG A 121 -15.38 -16.29 0.42
C ARG A 121 -16.01 -15.14 -0.36
N GLU A 122 -15.62 -14.94 -1.62
CA GLU A 122 -16.11 -13.88 -2.51
C GLU A 122 -15.92 -12.46 -1.93
N ILE A 123 -14.92 -12.28 -1.06
CA ILE A 123 -14.52 -10.95 -0.56
C ILE A 123 -13.70 -10.21 -1.61
N LEU A 124 -12.86 -10.96 -2.35
CA LEU A 124 -12.15 -10.48 -3.53
C LEU A 124 -12.66 -11.24 -4.76
N THR A 125 -12.89 -10.51 -5.84
CA THR A 125 -13.12 -11.09 -7.17
C THR A 125 -11.98 -10.70 -8.10
N TRP A 126 -12.00 -11.21 -9.33
CA TRP A 126 -11.01 -10.87 -10.35
C TRP A 126 -11.07 -9.40 -10.75
N ASN A 127 -12.16 -8.70 -10.44
CA ASN A 127 -12.32 -7.29 -10.76
C ASN A 127 -11.56 -6.37 -9.79
N GLU A 128 -11.25 -6.81 -8.57
CA GLU A 128 -10.55 -6.00 -7.57
C GLU A 128 -9.04 -6.29 -7.48
N VAL A 129 -8.53 -7.22 -8.29
CA VAL A 129 -7.14 -7.67 -8.28
C VAL A 129 -6.58 -7.62 -9.70
N TYR A 130 -5.27 -7.45 -9.82
CA TYR A 130 -4.55 -7.56 -11.09
C TYR A 130 -3.24 -8.32 -10.88
N ALA A 131 -2.74 -8.94 -11.95
CA ALA A 131 -1.45 -9.61 -11.92
C ALA A 131 -0.35 -8.65 -12.41
N LEU A 132 0.72 -8.56 -11.62
CA LEU A 132 2.00 -8.01 -12.03
C LEU A 132 2.90 -9.18 -12.41
N ARG A 133 3.42 -9.18 -13.64
CA ARG A 133 4.25 -10.27 -14.17
C ARG A 133 5.73 -10.04 -13.87
N PRO A 134 6.56 -11.10 -13.87
CA PRO A 134 8.01 -10.97 -13.86
C PRO A 134 8.48 -10.01 -14.97
N GLY A 135 9.40 -9.10 -14.66
CA GLY A 135 9.88 -8.07 -15.58
C GLY A 135 9.16 -6.72 -15.47
N GLU A 136 8.02 -6.63 -14.77
CA GLU A 136 7.34 -5.35 -14.59
C GLU A 136 8.09 -4.41 -13.63
N GLN A 137 8.06 -3.11 -13.94
CA GLN A 137 8.59 -2.07 -13.07
C GLN A 137 7.62 -1.78 -11.92
N VAL A 138 8.13 -1.83 -10.70
CA VAL A 138 7.38 -1.47 -9.49
C VAL A 138 8.14 -0.46 -8.67
N THR A 139 7.38 0.39 -7.98
CA THR A 139 7.94 1.39 -7.06
C THR A 139 7.61 1.02 -5.64
N SER A 140 8.65 0.89 -4.80
CA SER A 140 8.49 0.69 -3.35
C SER A 140 7.77 1.89 -2.71
N ARG A 141 7.42 1.77 -1.42
CA ARG A 141 6.82 2.89 -0.69
C ARG A 141 7.78 4.06 -0.50
N GLU A 142 9.08 3.77 -0.46
CA GLU A 142 10.17 4.75 -0.36
C GLU A 142 10.47 5.41 -1.73
N GLY A 143 9.71 5.07 -2.77
CA GLY A 143 9.90 5.63 -4.11
C GLY A 143 10.99 4.95 -4.93
N LYS A 144 11.53 3.81 -4.49
CA LYS A 144 12.57 3.10 -5.24
C LYS A 144 11.95 2.25 -6.34
N ALA A 145 12.33 2.52 -7.59
CA ALA A 145 11.96 1.67 -8.72
C ALA A 145 12.80 0.38 -8.71
N SER A 146 12.16 -0.73 -9.06
CA SER A 146 12.80 -2.04 -9.22
C SER A 146 12.01 -2.91 -10.19
N THR A 147 12.69 -3.79 -10.89
CA THR A 147 12.06 -4.81 -11.73
C THR A 147 11.63 -6.00 -10.87
N LEU A 148 10.41 -6.50 -11.09
CA LEU A 148 9.93 -7.71 -10.44
C LEU A 148 10.64 -8.96 -10.95
N ALA A 149 11.12 -9.78 -10.02
CA ALA A 149 11.62 -11.13 -10.32
C ALA A 149 10.48 -12.16 -10.39
N GLU A 150 9.43 -11.97 -9.59
CA GLU A 150 8.34 -12.92 -9.40
C GLU A 150 6.99 -12.26 -9.69
N GLU A 151 6.01 -13.08 -10.06
CA GLU A 151 4.62 -12.66 -10.17
C GLU A 151 4.09 -12.11 -8.84
N ARG A 152 3.25 -11.08 -8.90
CA ARG A 152 2.52 -10.57 -7.74
C ARG A 152 1.06 -10.32 -8.10
N LEU A 153 0.14 -10.96 -7.38
CA LEU A 153 -1.25 -10.54 -7.37
C LEU A 153 -1.43 -9.37 -6.42
N LYS A 154 -1.98 -8.27 -6.92
CA LYS A 154 -2.11 -7.02 -6.15
C LYS A 154 -3.54 -6.51 -6.21
N VAL A 155 -4.05 -6.06 -5.06
CA VAL A 155 -5.35 -5.37 -5.01
C VAL A 155 -5.26 -4.11 -5.86
N ARG A 156 -6.33 -3.75 -6.56
CA ARG A 156 -6.36 -2.56 -7.40
C ARG A 156 -6.22 -1.27 -6.60
N GLU A 157 -5.77 -0.25 -7.31
CA GLU A 157 -5.74 1.11 -6.84
C GLU A 157 -6.85 1.92 -7.55
N VAL A 158 -7.34 2.97 -6.92
CA VAL A 158 -8.31 3.88 -7.50
C VAL A 158 -7.66 4.56 -8.72
N PRO A 159 -8.29 4.54 -9.91
CA PRO A 159 -7.72 5.10 -11.13
C PRO A 159 -7.18 6.52 -10.94
N GLY A 160 -5.96 6.75 -11.43
CA GLY A 160 -5.27 8.05 -11.29
C GLY A 160 -4.65 8.30 -9.91
N SER A 161 -4.64 7.31 -9.01
CA SER A 161 -4.03 7.40 -7.69
C SER A 161 -3.36 6.09 -7.29
N ARG A 162 -2.64 6.09 -6.16
CA ARG A 162 -2.11 4.88 -5.51
C ARG A 162 -2.99 4.36 -4.37
N GLN A 163 -4.17 4.96 -4.20
CA GLN A 163 -5.07 4.62 -3.12
C GLN A 163 -5.65 3.23 -3.34
N CYS A 164 -5.55 2.36 -2.34
CA CYS A 164 -6.18 1.04 -2.34
C CYS A 164 -7.69 1.15 -2.64
N TRP A 165 -8.19 0.30 -3.55
CA TRP A 165 -9.58 0.26 -3.99
C TRP A 165 -10.62 0.11 -2.85
N PHE A 166 -10.25 -0.56 -1.76
CA PHE A 166 -11.14 -0.76 -0.61
C PHE A 166 -11.10 0.35 0.43
N TYR A 167 -10.17 1.29 0.31
CA TYR A 167 -10.04 2.41 1.24
C TYR A 167 -10.93 3.58 0.82
N LEU A 168 -11.67 4.13 1.78
CA LEU A 168 -12.53 5.31 1.65
C LEU A 168 -11.91 6.46 2.43
N ALA A 169 -11.08 7.27 1.76
CA ALA A 169 -10.36 8.39 2.36
C ALA A 169 -11.28 9.39 3.08
N ALA A 170 -12.47 9.67 2.52
CA ALA A 170 -13.44 10.60 3.12
C ALA A 170 -13.89 10.21 4.54
N THR A 171 -13.78 8.93 4.91
CA THR A 171 -14.21 8.43 6.23
C THR A 171 -13.13 7.65 6.98
N ASN A 172 -11.91 7.57 6.44
CA ASN A 172 -10.83 6.72 6.93
C ASN A 172 -11.25 5.26 7.16
N LYS A 173 -12.08 4.70 6.27
CA LYS A 173 -12.61 3.33 6.39
C LYS A 173 -12.04 2.41 5.33
N CYS A 174 -11.61 1.21 5.73
CA CYS A 174 -11.37 0.10 4.81
C CYS A 174 -12.64 -0.76 4.77
N ARG A 175 -13.21 -0.96 3.57
CA ARG A 175 -14.46 -1.71 3.37
C ARG A 175 -14.33 -3.20 3.74
N ILE A 176 -13.11 -3.74 3.68
CA ILE A 176 -12.81 -5.14 4.01
C ILE A 176 -11.89 -5.23 5.24
N TYR A 177 -11.95 -4.31 6.20
CA TYR A 177 -10.95 -4.25 7.28
C TYR A 177 -10.81 -5.58 8.06
N GLU A 178 -11.92 -6.23 8.40
CA GLU A 178 -11.89 -7.50 9.14
C GLU A 178 -11.33 -8.65 8.27
N ASP A 179 -11.54 -8.57 6.95
CA ASP A 179 -11.07 -9.51 5.93
C ASP A 179 -9.89 -8.96 5.12
N ARG A 180 -9.11 -8.05 5.71
CA ARG A 180 -8.01 -7.39 4.99
C ARG A 180 -6.93 -8.40 4.59
N PRO A 181 -6.24 -8.19 3.46
CA PRO A 181 -5.17 -9.06 3.01
C PRO A 181 -4.04 -9.22 4.03
N GLU A 182 -3.34 -10.33 3.95
CA GLU A 182 -2.29 -10.73 4.89
C GLU A 182 -1.17 -9.69 4.95
N GLN A 183 -0.76 -9.09 3.82
CA GLN A 183 0.23 -8.01 3.84
C GLN A 183 -0.25 -6.81 4.70
N CYS A 184 -1.55 -6.47 4.66
CA CYS A 184 -2.11 -5.42 5.53
C CYS A 184 -2.10 -5.83 7.01
N ARG A 185 -2.23 -7.12 7.34
CA ARG A 185 -2.14 -7.63 8.72
C ARG A 185 -0.71 -7.61 9.24
N ARG A 186 0.26 -7.94 8.38
CA ARG A 186 1.69 -7.89 8.65
C ARG A 186 2.23 -6.47 8.73
N GLN A 187 1.51 -5.46 8.24
CA GLN A 187 1.95 -4.07 8.30
C GLN A 187 2.02 -3.55 9.75
N GLN A 188 3.22 -3.41 10.29
CA GLN A 188 3.46 -2.92 11.65
C GLN A 188 3.89 -1.45 11.67
N CYS A 189 2.96 -0.52 11.45
CA CYS A 189 3.23 0.95 11.55
C CYS A 189 3.60 1.44 12.97
N TRP A 190 3.79 0.53 13.93
CA TRP A 190 4.07 0.76 15.34
C TRP A 190 5.38 0.08 15.80
N GLY A 191 6.03 -0.67 14.93
CA GLY A 191 7.18 -1.50 15.26
C GLY A 191 8.16 -1.58 14.10
N GLU A 192 8.93 -2.66 14.07
CA GLU A 192 9.82 -2.95 12.96
C GLU A 192 9.01 -3.33 11.72
N GLU A 193 9.52 -2.92 10.56
CA GLU A 193 8.90 -3.30 9.30
C GLU A 193 8.93 -4.82 9.13
N ALA A 194 7.83 -5.38 8.65
CA ALA A 194 7.78 -6.80 8.35
C ALA A 194 8.78 -7.13 7.23
N PRO A 195 9.41 -8.31 7.26
CA PRO A 195 10.29 -8.73 6.17
C PRO A 195 9.53 -8.73 4.84
N VAL A 196 10.27 -8.49 3.76
CA VAL A 196 9.73 -8.64 2.41
C VAL A 196 9.32 -10.10 2.23
N PRO A 197 8.08 -10.38 1.78
CA PRO A 197 7.63 -11.76 1.57
C PRO A 197 8.53 -12.50 0.59
N GLU A 198 8.82 -13.77 0.89
CA GLU A 198 9.52 -14.65 -0.04
C GLU A 198 8.59 -15.10 -1.18
N ALA A 199 9.17 -15.56 -2.29
CA ALA A 199 8.40 -16.00 -3.46
C ALA A 199 7.34 -17.07 -3.11
N ALA A 200 7.69 -18.03 -2.24
CA ALA A 200 6.80 -19.09 -1.80
C ALA A 200 5.63 -18.61 -0.91
N GLU A 201 5.70 -17.38 -0.38
CA GLU A 201 4.61 -16.79 0.39
C GLU A 201 3.60 -16.03 -0.49
N LEU A 202 3.94 -15.73 -1.74
CA LEU A 202 3.07 -14.99 -2.65
C LEU A 202 1.91 -15.86 -3.12
N LEU A 203 0.73 -15.26 -3.28
CA LEU A 203 -0.37 -15.92 -3.97
C LEU A 203 -0.17 -15.77 -5.49
N SER A 204 -0.19 -16.89 -6.21
CA SER A 204 -0.06 -16.94 -7.67
C SER A 204 -1.41 -17.15 -8.36
N ARG A 205 -1.46 -16.80 -9.65
CA ARG A 205 -2.58 -17.17 -10.55
C ARG A 205 -2.75 -18.69 -10.62
N GLU A 206 -1.65 -19.44 -10.65
CA GLU A 206 -1.65 -20.91 -10.68
C GLU A 206 -2.46 -21.49 -9.51
N ALA A 207 -2.20 -21.01 -8.29
CA ALA A 207 -2.92 -21.48 -7.09
C ALA A 207 -4.44 -21.19 -7.12
N LEU A 208 -4.89 -20.27 -7.98
CA LEU A 208 -6.29 -19.89 -8.14
C LEU A 208 -6.95 -20.55 -9.35
N LEU A 209 -6.19 -20.83 -10.41
CA LEU A 209 -6.75 -21.10 -11.76
C LEU A 209 -6.23 -22.40 -12.39
N ALA A 210 -5.25 -23.10 -11.81
CA ALA A 210 -4.71 -24.32 -12.42
C ALA A 210 -5.76 -25.44 -12.58
N ASP A 211 -6.79 -25.46 -11.73
CA ASP A 211 -7.90 -26.41 -11.83
C ASP A 211 -8.96 -26.00 -12.87
N VAL A 212 -8.73 -24.92 -13.63
CA VAL A 212 -9.57 -24.47 -14.76
C VAL A 212 -8.72 -24.47 -16.04
N PRO A 213 -8.59 -25.64 -16.71
CA PRO A 213 -7.66 -25.82 -17.83
C PRO A 213 -7.85 -24.79 -18.95
N GLU A 214 -9.10 -24.43 -19.26
CA GLU A 214 -9.44 -23.49 -20.33
C GLU A 214 -8.85 -22.09 -20.09
N ILE A 215 -8.78 -21.65 -18.83
CA ILE A 215 -8.16 -20.37 -18.47
C ILE A 215 -6.65 -20.51 -18.39
N TRP A 216 -6.17 -21.60 -17.78
CA TRP A 216 -4.74 -21.81 -17.55
C TRP A 216 -3.96 -21.98 -18.87
N ASP A 217 -4.54 -22.65 -19.86
CA ASP A 217 -3.97 -22.80 -21.19
C ASP A 217 -3.81 -21.43 -21.88
N LEU A 218 -4.79 -20.52 -21.73
CA LEU A 218 -4.69 -19.16 -22.26
C LEU A 218 -3.63 -18.33 -21.55
N ILE A 219 -3.50 -18.47 -20.23
CA ILE A 219 -2.44 -17.80 -19.46
C ILE A 219 -1.07 -18.28 -19.92
N THR A 220 -0.90 -19.58 -20.13
CA THR A 220 0.36 -20.18 -20.56
C THR A 220 0.70 -19.75 -21.98
N ALA A 221 -0.25 -19.84 -22.93
CA ALA A 221 -0.06 -19.38 -24.30
C ALA A 221 0.25 -17.87 -24.39
N HIS A 222 -0.33 -17.08 -23.49
CA HIS A 222 -0.01 -15.66 -23.34
C HIS A 222 1.41 -15.45 -22.82
N GLU A 223 1.84 -16.15 -21.77
CA GLU A 223 3.19 -15.99 -21.24
C GLU A 223 4.25 -16.41 -22.27
N GLU A 224 4.04 -17.49 -23.03
CA GLU A 224 4.97 -17.94 -24.09
C GLU A 224 5.26 -16.87 -25.16
N ARG A 225 4.24 -16.08 -25.51
CA ARG A 225 4.31 -15.07 -26.59
C ARG A 225 4.58 -13.65 -26.07
N CYS A 226 4.08 -13.36 -24.88
CA CYS A 226 4.03 -12.02 -24.29
C CYS A 226 4.83 -11.90 -22.99
N ALA A 227 5.70 -12.87 -22.67
CA ALA A 227 6.66 -12.77 -21.57
C ALA A 227 7.44 -11.46 -21.66
N LEU A 228 7.47 -10.71 -20.56
CA LEU A 228 8.04 -9.37 -20.56
C LEU A 228 9.56 -9.37 -20.74
N SER A 229 10.24 -10.42 -20.29
CA SER A 229 11.67 -10.63 -20.56
C SER A 229 11.94 -10.73 -22.06
N ARG A 230 11.11 -11.46 -22.80
CA ARG A 230 11.20 -11.60 -24.26
C ARG A 230 10.90 -10.29 -24.96
N VAL A 231 9.81 -9.61 -24.58
CA VAL A 231 9.45 -8.30 -25.15
C VAL A 231 10.57 -7.28 -24.91
N PHE A 232 11.16 -7.27 -23.71
CA PHE A 232 12.29 -6.39 -23.40
C PHE A 232 13.54 -6.70 -24.23
N GLN A 233 13.86 -7.98 -24.46
CA GLN A 233 14.95 -8.38 -25.37
C GLN A 233 14.67 -7.94 -26.81
N THR A 234 13.43 -8.08 -27.28
CA THR A 234 13.00 -7.60 -28.60
C THR A 234 13.20 -6.09 -28.73
N LEU A 235 12.86 -5.31 -27.70
CA LEU A 235 13.10 -3.86 -27.71
C LEU A 235 14.58 -3.51 -27.85
N GLN A 236 15.48 -4.25 -27.20
CA GLN A 236 16.92 -4.03 -27.34
C GLN A 236 17.43 -4.41 -28.75
N ALA A 237 16.86 -5.45 -29.35
CA ALA A 237 17.26 -5.92 -30.68
C ALA A 237 16.80 -5.00 -31.82
N LEU A 238 15.90 -4.04 -31.58
CA LEU A 238 15.44 -3.09 -32.61
C LEU A 238 16.58 -2.27 -33.23
N GLU A 239 17.68 -2.05 -32.51
CA GLU A 239 18.84 -1.32 -33.02
C GLU A 239 19.67 -2.14 -34.01
N THR A 240 19.73 -3.46 -33.83
CA THR A 240 20.60 -4.36 -34.59
C THR A 240 19.85 -5.17 -35.66
N GLU A 241 18.62 -5.57 -35.37
CA GLU A 241 17.78 -6.44 -36.20
C GLU A 241 16.35 -5.90 -36.31
N PRO A 242 16.15 -4.69 -36.88
CA PRO A 242 14.89 -3.96 -36.81
C PRO A 242 13.70 -4.70 -37.43
N ASP A 243 13.90 -5.42 -38.53
CA ASP A 243 12.82 -6.13 -39.23
C ASP A 243 12.30 -7.31 -38.38
N THR A 244 13.20 -8.22 -37.98
CA THR A 244 12.88 -9.39 -37.16
C THR A 244 12.34 -9.00 -35.78
N ALA A 245 12.98 -8.02 -35.12
CA ALA A 245 12.53 -7.54 -33.82
C ALA A 245 11.19 -6.80 -33.92
N GLY A 246 10.97 -6.03 -34.98
CA GLY A 246 9.70 -5.38 -35.27
C GLY A 246 8.57 -6.38 -35.42
N GLU A 247 8.74 -7.40 -36.27
CA GLU A 247 7.76 -8.47 -36.47
C GLU A 247 7.41 -9.16 -35.15
N ALA A 248 8.40 -9.58 -34.38
CA ALA A 248 8.19 -10.24 -33.08
C ALA A 248 7.44 -9.34 -32.07
N LEU A 249 7.73 -8.04 -32.06
CA LEU A 249 7.04 -7.08 -31.18
C LEU A 249 5.59 -6.88 -31.59
N PHE A 250 5.32 -6.74 -32.90
CA PHE A 250 3.97 -6.60 -33.41
C PHE A 250 3.16 -7.87 -33.18
N ASP A 251 3.73 -9.04 -33.39
CA ASP A 251 3.05 -10.32 -33.11
C ASP A 251 2.63 -10.42 -31.64
N ALA A 252 3.54 -10.08 -30.72
CA ALA A 252 3.23 -10.07 -29.29
C ALA A 252 2.12 -9.05 -28.93
N LEU A 253 2.16 -7.84 -29.51
CA LEU A 253 1.15 -6.81 -29.28
C LEU A 253 -0.23 -7.19 -29.79
N HIS A 254 -0.32 -7.71 -31.03
CA HIS A 254 -1.60 -8.15 -31.58
C HIS A 254 -2.12 -9.37 -30.82
N PHE A 255 -1.27 -10.31 -30.43
CA PHE A 255 -1.69 -11.45 -29.62
C PHE A 255 -2.25 -11.02 -28.26
N ASP A 256 -1.55 -10.16 -27.50
CA ASP A 256 -2.03 -9.63 -26.22
C ASP A 256 -3.37 -8.89 -26.40
N HIS A 257 -3.48 -8.06 -27.43
CA HIS A 257 -4.69 -7.27 -27.68
C HIS A 257 -5.90 -8.13 -28.06
N TYR A 258 -5.77 -8.96 -29.09
CA TYR A 258 -6.90 -9.76 -29.58
C TYR A 258 -7.30 -10.85 -28.60
N LEU A 259 -6.37 -11.40 -27.83
CA LEU A 259 -6.72 -12.33 -26.75
C LEU A 259 -7.56 -11.63 -25.68
N ARG A 260 -7.18 -10.42 -25.25
CA ARG A 260 -7.97 -9.62 -24.30
C ARG A 260 -9.33 -9.23 -24.88
N GLN A 261 -9.39 -8.91 -26.18
CA GLN A 261 -10.64 -8.57 -26.84
C GLN A 261 -11.57 -9.77 -26.87
N MET A 262 -11.09 -10.94 -27.29
CA MET A 262 -11.85 -12.20 -27.27
C MET A 262 -12.39 -12.51 -25.88
N LEU A 263 -11.55 -12.41 -24.83
CA LEU A 263 -12.00 -12.63 -23.45
C LEU A 263 -13.11 -11.66 -23.01
N GLN A 264 -13.11 -10.43 -23.52
CA GLN A 264 -14.14 -9.43 -23.18
C GLN A 264 -15.41 -9.61 -24.00
N GLU A 265 -15.30 -9.90 -25.29
CA GLU A 265 -16.42 -9.97 -26.22
C GLU A 265 -17.12 -11.33 -26.19
N GLU A 266 -16.37 -12.42 -26.15
CA GLU A 266 -16.91 -13.78 -26.23
C GLU A 266 -17.18 -14.38 -24.85
N TRP A 267 -16.32 -14.07 -23.86
CA TRP A 267 -16.43 -14.62 -22.51
C TRP A 267 -17.03 -13.62 -21.51
N GLU A 268 -17.44 -12.45 -21.99
CA GLU A 268 -18.07 -11.37 -21.21
C GLU A 268 -17.26 -10.95 -19.98
N LEU A 269 -15.92 -11.15 -20.01
CA LEU A 269 -15.06 -10.72 -18.92
C LEU A 269 -14.90 -9.21 -18.94
N SER A 270 -14.82 -8.62 -17.75
CA SER A 270 -14.48 -7.20 -17.65
C SER A 270 -13.00 -6.97 -18.02
N ALA A 271 -12.66 -5.76 -18.47
CA ALA A 271 -11.27 -5.38 -18.64
C ALA A 271 -10.42 -5.62 -17.36
N PRO A 272 -10.89 -5.24 -16.15
CA PRO A 272 -10.23 -5.63 -14.90
C PRO A 272 -9.98 -7.13 -14.72
N ALA A 273 -10.94 -7.99 -15.09
CA ALA A 273 -10.78 -9.43 -15.00
C ALA A 273 -9.69 -9.94 -15.98
N THR A 274 -9.60 -9.37 -17.19
CA THR A 274 -8.52 -9.75 -18.12
C THR A 274 -7.12 -9.37 -17.60
N GLU A 275 -7.00 -8.29 -16.82
CA GLU A 275 -5.73 -7.91 -16.18
C GLU A 275 -5.38 -8.77 -14.97
N PHE A 276 -6.36 -9.39 -14.34
CA PHE A 276 -6.13 -10.46 -13.37
C PHE A 276 -5.59 -11.71 -14.07
N ILE A 277 -6.22 -12.11 -15.19
CA ILE A 277 -5.86 -13.33 -15.93
C ILE A 277 -4.53 -13.18 -16.65
N LEU A 278 -4.34 -12.14 -17.45
CA LEU A 278 -3.21 -11.97 -18.37
C LEU A 278 -2.16 -10.94 -17.88
N GLY A 279 -2.35 -10.39 -16.68
CA GLY A 279 -1.56 -9.25 -16.20
C GLY A 279 -1.87 -7.95 -16.95
N ARG A 280 -1.12 -6.89 -16.65
CA ARG A 280 -1.31 -5.59 -17.32
C ARG A 280 -1.04 -5.70 -18.84
N PRO A 281 -1.76 -4.93 -19.69
CA PRO A 281 -1.58 -4.97 -21.14
C PRO A 281 -0.13 -4.66 -21.55
N LEU A 282 0.35 -5.26 -22.64
CA LEU A 282 1.70 -4.98 -23.14
C LEU A 282 1.91 -3.51 -23.50
N THR A 283 0.85 -2.82 -23.92
CA THR A 283 0.90 -1.38 -24.18
C THR A 283 1.26 -0.56 -22.93
N GLN A 284 0.89 -1.04 -21.74
CA GLN A 284 1.31 -0.42 -20.47
C GLN A 284 2.80 -0.69 -20.20
N PHE A 285 3.27 -1.93 -20.43
CA PHE A 285 4.69 -2.26 -20.27
C PHE A 285 5.57 -1.41 -21.21
N LEU A 286 5.16 -1.25 -22.47
CA LEU A 286 5.85 -0.37 -23.42
C LEU A 286 5.85 1.10 -22.98
N ARG A 287 4.74 1.57 -22.42
CA ARG A 287 4.63 2.94 -21.89
C ARG A 287 5.59 3.19 -20.72
N ASP A 288 5.78 2.18 -19.87
CA ASP A 288 6.74 2.20 -18.77
C ASP A 288 8.19 2.24 -19.29
N HIS A 289 8.42 1.81 -20.55
CA HIS A 289 9.69 1.90 -21.29
C HIS A 289 9.74 3.07 -22.29
N GLY A 290 8.84 4.05 -22.16
CA GLY A 290 8.87 5.27 -22.97
C GLY A 290 8.30 5.13 -24.38
N ILE A 291 7.55 4.07 -24.68
CA ILE A 291 6.94 3.82 -26.00
C ILE A 291 5.41 3.80 -25.85
N ASN A 292 4.73 4.67 -26.59
CA ASN A 292 3.28 4.60 -26.75
C ASN A 292 2.94 3.65 -27.90
N ALA A 293 2.11 2.65 -27.64
CA ALA A 293 1.55 1.76 -28.66
C ALA A 293 0.04 1.96 -28.74
N ALA A 294 -0.45 2.35 -29.92
CA ALA A 294 -1.88 2.57 -30.16
C ALA A 294 -2.33 1.76 -31.38
N LEU A 295 -3.42 1.01 -31.25
CA LEU A 295 -4.02 0.29 -32.37
C LEU A 295 -4.72 1.29 -33.30
N THR A 296 -4.46 1.19 -34.60
CA THR A 296 -5.13 2.01 -35.61
C THR A 296 -6.45 1.38 -36.06
N PRO A 297 -7.35 2.14 -36.72
CA PRO A 297 -8.59 1.58 -37.26
C PRO A 297 -8.40 0.43 -38.26
N GLU A 298 -7.22 0.35 -38.88
CA GLU A 298 -6.83 -0.71 -39.82
C GLU A 298 -6.41 -2.01 -39.11
N GLY A 299 -6.38 -2.04 -37.77
CA GLY A 299 -6.04 -3.22 -36.99
C GLY A 299 -4.54 -3.45 -36.79
N THR A 300 -3.72 -2.41 -37.02
CA THR A 300 -2.26 -2.45 -36.85
C THR A 300 -1.81 -1.51 -35.73
N PHE A 301 -0.77 -1.87 -34.97
CA PHE A 301 -0.22 -0.94 -33.98
C PHE A 301 0.63 0.18 -34.61
N ARG A 302 0.53 1.38 -34.05
CA ARG A 302 1.44 2.50 -34.27
C ARG A 302 2.24 2.74 -33.00
N LEU A 303 3.57 2.73 -33.12
CA LEU A 303 4.50 3.02 -32.03
C LEU A 303 5.00 4.47 -32.14
N THR A 304 4.98 5.20 -31.04
CA THR A 304 5.58 6.54 -30.95
C THR A 304 6.37 6.69 -29.65
N PRO A 305 7.45 7.51 -29.64
CA PRO A 305 8.10 7.87 -28.39
C PRO A 305 7.10 8.56 -27.44
N ARG A 306 7.22 8.29 -26.16
CA ARG A 306 6.51 9.05 -25.13
C ARG A 306 7.18 10.41 -25.01
N CYS A 307 6.53 11.45 -25.54
CA CYS A 307 6.88 12.82 -25.17
C CYS A 307 6.56 13.00 -23.69
N GLU A 308 7.54 13.43 -22.91
CA GLU A 308 7.38 13.80 -21.49
C GLU A 308 6.35 14.91 -21.28
#